data_AF-A0A938TXU0-F1
#
_entry.id   AF-A0A938TXU0-F1
#
_cell.length_a   1.000
_cell.length_b   1.000
_cell.length_c   1.000
_cell.angle_alpha   90.00
_cell.angle_beta   90.00
_cell.angle_gamma   90.00
#
_symmetry.space_group_name_H-M   'P 1'
#
loop_
_entity.id
_entity.type
_entity.pdbx_description
1 polymer ?
#
loop_
_entity_poly.entity_id
_entity_poly.type
_entity_poly.pdbx_seq_one_letter_code
_entity_poly.pdbx_strand_id
1 'polypeptide(L)'
;MEAVIPEKKPQPGFEAYAALVMRYLRESREDHLYNLYELSKVLMDAGTTPADILSRHLESLEKVIIEGSVHLQPEALLHTFRAFLEVLSPYEIAFGHYEELKKLNLLQEVSLKLLSFLDLDSLCRFMVEKSAALLMMQKSCLYLRDGATGELVFEAATGLPGTAAPQAGGNLLPICIPLKTDKVAMGEIRLGGRKNLTLNEIEKRMAAVLAGQFALALERIRLYQTLEERSQTDGLTGLFNVR
;
A
#
# COMPACT_ATOMS: atom_id res chain seq x y z
N MET A 1 -44.83 7.95 3.24
CA MET A 1 -43.88 8.46 4.24
C MET A 1 -42.69 8.97 3.46
N GLU A 2 -42.73 10.25 3.06
CA GLU A 2 -41.63 10.89 2.34
C GLU A 2 -40.40 10.94 3.24
N ALA A 3 -39.26 10.50 2.72
CA ALA A 3 -38.00 10.60 3.41
C ALA A 3 -37.61 12.09 3.49
N VAL A 4 -37.75 12.67 4.67
CA VAL A 4 -37.22 13.99 5.00
C VAL A 4 -35.70 13.89 4.94
N ILE A 5 -35.11 14.38 3.85
CA ILE A 5 -33.66 14.56 3.73
C ILE A 5 -33.31 15.68 4.72
N PRO A 6 -32.44 15.45 5.72
CA PRO A 6 -32.10 16.50 6.67
C PRO A 6 -31.39 17.65 5.93
N GLU A 7 -31.90 18.88 6.10
CA GLU A 7 -31.23 20.08 5.63
C GLU A 7 -29.82 20.15 6.22
N LYS A 8 -28.82 19.95 5.35
CA LYS A 8 -27.41 20.03 5.70
C LYS A 8 -27.13 21.51 6.03
N LYS A 9 -26.72 21.80 7.27
CA LYS A 9 -26.30 23.15 7.69
C LYS A 9 -25.33 23.76 6.67
N PRO A 10 -25.41 25.06 6.37
CA PRO A 10 -24.49 25.70 5.44
C PRO A 10 -23.05 25.54 5.96
N GLN A 11 -22.25 24.77 5.23
CA GLN A 11 -20.84 24.56 5.55
C GLN A 11 -20.06 25.81 5.10
N PRO A 12 -19.15 26.34 5.94
CA PRO A 12 -18.38 27.55 5.61
C PRO A 12 -17.49 27.31 4.37
N GLY A 13 -17.44 28.30 3.46
CA GLY A 13 -16.58 28.28 2.26
C GLY A 13 -17.30 27.96 0.94
N PHE A 14 -18.49 27.37 0.97
CA PHE A 14 -19.19 26.94 -0.26
C PHE A 14 -19.87 28.05 -1.07
N GLU A 15 -20.25 29.16 -0.45
CA GLU A 15 -20.74 30.34 -1.17
C GLU A 15 -19.66 30.94 -2.08
N ALA A 16 -18.38 30.84 -1.66
CA ALA A 16 -17.25 31.26 -2.45
C ALA A 16 -16.98 30.32 -3.65
N TYR A 17 -17.31 29.02 -3.53
CA TYR A 17 -17.08 28.04 -4.60
C TYR A 17 -17.78 28.41 -5.91
N ALA A 18 -19.10 28.62 -5.86
CA ALA A 18 -19.88 28.97 -7.06
C ALA A 18 -19.41 30.29 -7.68
N ALA A 19 -19.09 31.28 -6.84
CA ALA A 19 -18.56 32.56 -7.29
C ALA A 19 -17.19 32.43 -7.97
N LEU A 20 -16.28 31.61 -7.43
CA LEU A 20 -14.96 31.37 -8.01
C LEU A 20 -15.04 30.59 -9.33
N VAL A 21 -15.91 29.57 -9.41
CA VAL A 21 -16.17 28.84 -10.66
C VAL A 21 -16.71 29.80 -11.73
N MET A 22 -17.65 30.68 -11.38
CA MET A 22 -18.19 31.67 -12.31
C MET A 22 -17.15 32.69 -12.78
N ARG A 23 -16.26 33.14 -11.91
CA ARG A 23 -15.13 34.00 -12.29
C ARG A 23 -14.17 33.29 -13.22
N TYR A 24 -13.82 32.04 -12.92
CA TYR A 24 -12.98 31.22 -13.78
C TYR A 24 -13.62 31.01 -15.16
N LEU A 25 -14.91 30.73 -15.24
CA LEU A 25 -15.62 30.56 -16.51
C LEU A 25 -15.63 31.83 -17.36
N ARG A 26 -15.76 33.00 -16.73
CA ARG A 26 -15.82 34.27 -17.44
C ARG A 26 -14.46 34.72 -17.96
N GLU A 27 -13.41 34.47 -17.19
CA GLU A 27 -12.09 35.06 -17.44
C GLU A 27 -11.04 34.05 -17.91
N SER A 28 -11.23 32.75 -17.62
CA SER A 28 -10.35 31.62 -18.02
C SER A 28 -8.87 31.77 -17.65
N ARG A 29 -8.56 32.52 -16.60
CA ARG A 29 -7.19 32.76 -16.13
C ARG A 29 -6.76 31.77 -15.04
N GLU A 30 -5.48 31.42 -15.02
CA GLU A 30 -4.90 30.46 -14.06
C GLU A 30 -4.87 30.94 -12.61
N ASP A 31 -4.83 32.26 -12.37
CA ASP A 31 -4.91 32.83 -11.02
C ASP A 31 -6.24 32.52 -10.32
N HIS A 32 -7.31 32.30 -11.08
CA HIS A 32 -8.59 31.84 -10.52
C HIS A 32 -8.58 30.35 -10.12
N LEU A 33 -7.76 29.52 -10.78
CA LEU A 33 -7.56 28.12 -10.38
C LEU A 33 -6.81 28.03 -9.05
N TYR A 34 -5.81 28.90 -8.83
CA TYR A 34 -5.13 28.98 -7.53
C TYR A 34 -6.10 29.33 -6.38
N ASN A 35 -7.05 30.24 -6.61
CA ASN A 35 -8.07 30.56 -5.61
C ASN A 35 -9.00 29.37 -5.30
N LEU A 36 -9.31 28.55 -6.32
CA LEU A 36 -10.05 27.30 -6.15
C LEU A 36 -9.23 26.26 -5.36
N TYR A 37 -7.93 26.17 -5.64
CA TYR A 37 -6.99 25.35 -4.88
C TYR A 37 -6.91 25.77 -3.40
N GLU A 38 -6.77 27.07 -3.10
CA GLU A 38 -6.75 27.54 -1.70
C GLU A 38 -8.09 27.29 -0.99
N LEU A 39 -9.22 27.50 -1.68
CA LEU A 39 -10.54 27.15 -1.14
C LEU A 39 -10.63 25.66 -0.78
N SER A 40 -10.04 24.78 -1.59
CA SER A 40 -10.09 23.34 -1.34
C SER A 40 -9.39 22.91 -0.05
N LYS A 41 -8.33 23.61 0.37
CA LYS A 41 -7.69 23.39 1.69
C LYS A 41 -8.65 23.71 2.84
N VAL A 42 -9.36 24.84 2.74
CA VAL A 42 -10.36 25.24 3.75
C VAL A 42 -11.49 24.22 3.83
N LEU A 43 -11.97 23.73 2.68
CA LEU A 43 -12.99 22.68 2.62
C LEU A 43 -12.49 21.37 3.27
N MET A 44 -11.22 21.03 3.04
CA MET A 44 -10.58 19.84 3.59
C MET A 44 -10.43 19.92 5.10
N ASP A 45 -9.96 21.05 5.63
CA ASP A 45 -9.84 21.32 7.07
C ASP A 45 -11.22 21.30 7.76
N ALA A 46 -12.27 21.70 7.03
CA ALA A 46 -13.65 21.62 7.49
C ALA A 46 -14.25 20.19 7.41
N GLY A 47 -13.49 19.19 6.93
CA GLY A 47 -13.92 17.79 6.84
C GLY A 47 -14.88 17.52 5.68
N THR A 48 -14.91 18.39 4.67
CA THR A 48 -15.74 18.20 3.48
C THR A 48 -15.25 17.01 2.66
N THR A 49 -16.16 16.14 2.21
CA THR A 49 -15.76 14.99 1.39
C THR A 49 -15.74 15.33 -0.10
N PRO A 50 -14.93 14.62 -0.93
CA PRO A 50 -14.98 14.77 -2.39
C PRO A 50 -16.39 14.59 -2.99
N ALA A 51 -17.21 13.70 -2.40
CA ALA A 51 -18.58 13.48 -2.84
C ALA A 51 -19.49 14.70 -2.58
N ASP A 52 -19.26 15.39 -1.46
CA ASP A 52 -19.98 16.63 -1.13
C ASP A 52 -19.58 17.76 -2.07
N ILE A 53 -18.30 17.85 -2.43
CA ILE A 53 -17.79 18.84 -3.41
C ILE A 53 -18.40 18.58 -4.79
N LEU A 54 -18.48 17.31 -5.22
CA LEU A 54 -19.10 16.94 -6.50
C LEU A 54 -20.58 17.34 -6.53
N SER A 55 -21.32 16.97 -5.48
CA SER A 55 -22.75 17.30 -5.37
C SER A 55 -22.96 18.80 -5.48
N ARG A 56 -22.13 19.59 -4.80
CA ARG A 56 -22.22 21.04 -4.83
C ARG A 56 -21.74 21.67 -6.15
N HIS A 57 -20.78 21.06 -6.82
CA HIS A 57 -20.37 21.44 -8.16
C HIS A 57 -21.55 21.32 -9.12
N LEU A 58 -22.26 20.19 -9.11
CA LEU A 58 -23.44 19.95 -9.93
C LEU A 58 -24.57 20.94 -9.63
N GLU A 59 -24.88 21.20 -8.36
CA GLU A 59 -25.87 22.22 -7.96
C GLU A 59 -25.48 23.63 -8.45
N SER A 60 -24.18 23.95 -8.44
CA SER A 60 -23.68 25.24 -8.92
C SER A 60 -23.81 25.35 -10.43
N LEU A 61 -23.54 24.28 -11.19
CA LEU A 61 -23.76 24.25 -12.63
C LEU A 61 -25.23 24.45 -12.98
N GLU A 62 -26.12 23.77 -12.27
CA GLU A 62 -27.57 23.86 -12.49
C GLU A 62 -28.07 25.30 -12.32
N LYS A 63 -27.61 26.00 -11.27
CA LYS A 63 -27.92 27.43 -11.07
C LYS A 63 -27.41 28.31 -12.20
N VAL A 64 -26.17 28.09 -12.64
CA VAL A 64 -25.55 28.87 -13.73
C VAL A 64 -26.28 28.67 -15.06
N ILE A 65 -26.80 27.47 -15.31
CA ILE A 65 -27.61 27.13 -16.48
C ILE A 65 -28.98 27.80 -16.41
N ILE A 66 -29.67 27.68 -15.27
CA ILE A 66 -31.05 28.15 -15.09
C ILE A 66 -31.13 29.68 -15.05
N GLU A 67 -30.17 30.36 -14.44
CA GLU A 67 -30.14 31.82 -14.31
C GLU A 67 -29.69 32.55 -15.60
N GLY A 68 -29.63 31.84 -16.74
CA GLY A 68 -29.58 32.44 -18.08
C GLY A 68 -28.31 33.20 -18.44
N SER A 69 -27.25 33.12 -17.63
CA SER A 69 -26.06 33.97 -17.77
C SER A 69 -25.01 33.43 -18.76
N VAL A 70 -25.05 32.12 -19.08
CA VAL A 70 -24.07 31.48 -19.97
C VAL A 70 -24.75 30.40 -20.80
N HIS A 71 -24.67 30.49 -22.12
CA HIS A 71 -25.00 29.35 -22.99
C HIS A 71 -23.83 28.36 -22.88
N LEU A 72 -24.02 27.24 -22.17
CA LEU A 72 -22.95 26.25 -21.95
C LEU A 72 -22.56 25.58 -23.26
N GLN A 73 -21.54 26.15 -23.90
CA GLN A 73 -20.81 25.49 -24.98
C GLN A 73 -19.98 24.34 -24.40
N PRO A 74 -19.64 23.31 -25.21
CA PRO A 74 -18.80 22.19 -24.77
C PRO A 74 -17.50 22.63 -24.08
N GLU A 75 -16.91 23.74 -24.52
CA GLU A 75 -15.71 24.33 -23.93
C GLU A 75 -15.93 24.85 -22.50
N ALA A 76 -17.05 25.53 -22.24
CA ALA A 76 -17.38 26.03 -20.91
C ALA A 76 -17.55 24.89 -19.90
N LEU A 77 -18.14 23.76 -20.34
CA LEU A 77 -18.27 22.56 -19.51
C LEU A 77 -16.91 21.96 -19.15
N LEU A 78 -15.96 21.93 -20.09
CA LEU A 78 -14.59 21.46 -19.80
C LEU A 78 -13.90 22.35 -18.76
N HIS A 79 -14.13 23.67 -18.81
CA HIS A 79 -13.60 24.58 -17.81
C HIS A 79 -14.20 24.34 -16.41
N THR A 80 -15.48 23.99 -16.29
CA THR A 80 -16.05 23.63 -14.99
C THR A 80 -15.45 22.34 -14.45
N PHE A 81 -15.25 21.33 -15.30
CA PHE A 81 -14.56 20.10 -14.90
C PHE A 81 -13.12 20.36 -14.46
N ARG A 82 -12.39 21.24 -15.16
CA ARG A 82 -11.03 21.64 -14.73
C ARG A 82 -11.05 22.32 -13.35
N ALA A 83 -11.98 23.24 -13.12
CA ALA A 83 -12.15 23.87 -11.81
C ALA A 83 -12.49 22.86 -10.71
N PHE A 84 -13.30 21.86 -11.02
CA PHE A 84 -13.61 20.77 -10.09
C PHE A 84 -12.39 19.92 -9.76
N LEU A 85 -11.62 19.50 -10.77
CA LEU A 85 -10.38 18.72 -10.58
C LEU A 85 -9.35 19.49 -9.77
N GLU A 86 -9.24 20.81 -9.97
CA GLU A 86 -8.34 21.66 -9.19
C GLU A 86 -8.68 21.61 -7.69
N VAL A 87 -9.97 21.66 -7.35
CA VAL A 87 -10.46 21.56 -5.96
C VAL A 87 -10.31 20.15 -5.39
N LEU A 88 -10.30 19.12 -6.23
CA LEU A 88 -9.99 17.76 -5.79
C LEU A 88 -8.50 17.50 -5.59
N SER A 89 -7.62 18.32 -6.19
CA SER A 89 -6.18 18.03 -6.21
C SER A 89 -5.55 17.85 -4.82
N PRO A 90 -5.91 18.60 -3.74
CA PRO A 90 -5.34 18.32 -2.42
C PRO A 90 -5.84 17.03 -1.80
N TYR A 91 -7.06 16.59 -2.15
CA TYR A 91 -7.58 15.29 -1.71
C TYR A 91 -6.86 14.15 -2.40
N GLU A 92 -6.46 14.30 -3.66
CA GLU A 92 -5.61 13.31 -4.34
C GLU A 92 -4.24 13.20 -3.68
N ILE A 93 -3.61 14.33 -3.33
CA ILE A 93 -2.33 14.38 -2.62
C ILE A 93 -2.50 13.77 -1.21
N ALA A 94 -3.54 14.15 -0.48
CA ALA A 94 -3.81 13.63 0.86
C ALA A 94 -4.15 12.15 0.86
N PHE A 95 -4.91 11.66 -0.13
CA PHE A 95 -5.16 10.24 -0.32
C PHE A 95 -3.87 9.50 -0.68
N GLY A 96 -3.00 10.10 -1.51
CA GLY A 96 -1.66 9.60 -1.78
C GLY A 96 -0.82 9.45 -0.50
N HIS A 97 -0.76 10.49 0.33
CA HIS A 97 -0.09 10.46 1.63
C HIS A 97 -0.72 9.46 2.59
N TYR A 98 -2.05 9.35 2.63
CA TYR A 98 -2.76 8.39 3.46
C TYR A 98 -2.43 6.95 3.06
N GLU A 99 -2.43 6.65 1.75
CA GLU A 99 -2.01 5.36 1.23
C GLU A 99 -0.53 5.06 1.54
N GLU A 100 0.34 6.06 1.49
CA GLU A 100 1.75 5.91 1.89
C GLU A 100 1.92 5.64 3.39
N LEU A 101 1.22 6.38 4.25
CA LEU A 101 1.19 6.15 5.70
C LEU A 101 0.63 4.77 6.04
N LYS A 102 -0.44 4.34 5.38
CA LYS A 102 -1.02 3.01 5.56
C LYS A 102 -0.04 1.91 5.15
N LYS A 103 0.68 2.08 4.04
CA LYS A 103 1.75 1.15 3.62
C LYS A 103 2.88 1.08 4.63
N LEU A 104 3.34 2.22 5.15
CA LEU A 104 4.37 2.29 6.19
C LEU A 104 3.92 1.58 7.47
N ASN A 105 2.68 1.79 7.90
CA ASN A 105 2.11 1.13 9.09
C ASN A 105 2.07 -0.40 8.92
N LEU A 106 1.67 -0.89 7.75
CA LEU A 106 1.69 -2.33 7.43
C LEU A 106 3.11 -2.92 7.49
N LEU A 107 4.10 -2.21 6.96
CA LEU A 107 5.51 -2.63 7.04
C LEU A 107 6.04 -2.63 8.48
N GLN A 108 5.61 -1.67 9.30
CA GLN A 108 5.95 -1.62 10.72
C GLN A 108 5.32 -2.79 11.49
N GLU A 109 4.05 -3.10 11.24
CA GLU A 109 3.36 -4.23 11.87
C GLU A 109 4.09 -5.55 11.56
N VAL A 110 4.49 -5.75 10.30
CA VAL A 110 5.30 -6.90 9.89
C VAL A 110 6.62 -6.92 10.66
N SER A 111 7.36 -5.81 10.71
CA SER A 111 8.63 -5.70 11.44
C SER A 111 8.50 -6.11 12.91
N LEU A 112 7.49 -5.60 13.61
CA LEU A 112 7.23 -5.94 15.01
C LEU A 112 6.86 -7.42 15.16
N LYS A 113 6.04 -7.96 14.27
CA LYS A 113 5.62 -9.36 14.34
C LYS A 113 6.78 -10.31 14.07
N LEU A 114 7.69 -9.96 13.14
CA LEU A 114 8.91 -10.71 12.88
C LEU A 114 9.74 -10.88 14.16
N LEU A 115 9.78 -9.86 15.01
CA LEU A 115 10.52 -9.92 16.26
C LEU A 115 10.00 -10.97 17.25
N SER A 116 8.75 -11.42 17.12
CA SER A 116 8.14 -12.37 18.05
C SER A 116 8.43 -13.85 17.76
N PHE A 117 8.92 -14.20 16.57
CA PHE A 117 9.16 -15.61 16.19
C PHE A 117 10.45 -16.15 16.78
N LEU A 118 10.40 -17.37 17.32
CA LEU A 118 11.54 -18.10 17.85
C LEU A 118 11.91 -19.33 17.02
N ASP A 119 10.96 -19.88 16.27
CA ASP A 119 11.14 -21.03 15.38
C ASP A 119 11.08 -20.64 13.90
N LEU A 120 11.82 -21.40 13.09
CA LEU A 120 11.95 -21.16 11.66
C LEU A 120 10.65 -21.41 10.89
N ASP A 121 9.91 -22.47 11.23
CA ASP A 121 8.70 -22.88 10.51
C ASP A 121 7.59 -21.83 10.57
N SER A 122 7.35 -21.27 11.76
CA SER A 122 6.35 -20.22 11.96
C SER A 122 6.75 -18.92 11.27
N LEU A 123 8.03 -18.56 11.31
CA LEU A 123 8.55 -17.41 10.57
C LEU A 123 8.36 -17.61 9.05
N CYS A 124 8.73 -18.77 8.51
CA CYS A 124 8.63 -19.06 7.08
C CYS A 124 7.19 -19.00 6.56
N ARG A 125 6.23 -19.56 7.31
CA ARG A 125 4.79 -19.47 6.99
C ARG A 125 4.31 -18.02 7.00
N PHE A 126 4.69 -17.26 8.02
CA PHE A 126 4.33 -15.84 8.10
C PHE A 126 4.89 -15.03 6.92
N MET A 127 6.13 -15.30 6.51
CA MET A 127 6.77 -14.61 5.39
C MET A 127 6.01 -14.81 4.07
N VAL A 128 5.68 -16.07 3.71
CA VAL A 128 4.95 -16.34 2.46
C VAL A 128 3.54 -15.75 2.47
N GLU A 129 2.85 -15.78 3.61
CA GLU A 129 1.53 -15.17 3.77
C GLU A 129 1.60 -13.64 3.62
N LYS A 130 2.53 -12.98 4.29
CA LYS A 130 2.67 -11.52 4.23
C LYS A 130 3.19 -11.04 2.88
N SER A 131 4.10 -11.77 2.23
CA SER A 131 4.53 -11.46 0.87
C SER A 131 3.38 -11.55 -0.13
N ALA A 132 2.57 -12.61 -0.06
CA ALA A 132 1.40 -12.77 -0.92
C ALA A 132 0.39 -11.62 -0.69
N ALA A 133 0.05 -11.34 0.56
CA ALA A 133 -0.94 -10.32 0.91
C ALA A 133 -0.50 -8.90 0.52
N LEU A 134 0.72 -8.48 0.89
CA LEU A 134 1.19 -7.11 0.67
C LEU A 134 1.43 -6.81 -0.81
N LEU A 135 1.93 -7.78 -1.57
CA LEU A 135 2.18 -7.61 -3.01
C LEU A 135 0.98 -8.01 -3.87
N MET A 136 -0.17 -8.29 -3.25
CA MET A 136 -1.42 -8.68 -3.91
C MET A 136 -1.24 -9.86 -4.88
N MET A 137 -0.49 -10.86 -4.44
CA MET A 137 -0.20 -12.08 -5.18
C MET A 137 -1.03 -13.21 -4.62
N GLN A 138 -1.54 -14.07 -5.50
CA GLN A 138 -2.35 -15.21 -5.07
C GLN A 138 -1.50 -16.35 -4.52
N LYS A 139 -0.23 -16.42 -4.93
CA LYS A 139 0.68 -17.54 -4.64
C LYS A 139 2.04 -17.01 -4.20
N SER A 140 2.60 -17.64 -3.17
CA SER A 140 3.95 -17.36 -2.69
C SER A 140 4.66 -18.64 -2.28
N CYS A 141 5.97 -18.72 -2.55
CA CYS A 141 6.85 -19.78 -2.09
C CYS A 141 8.13 -19.20 -1.54
N LEU A 142 8.64 -19.81 -0.49
CA LEU A 142 9.93 -19.51 0.10
C LEU A 142 10.89 -20.66 -0.14
N TYR A 143 12.07 -20.31 -0.63
CA TYR A 143 13.22 -21.19 -0.69
C TYR A 143 14.33 -20.60 0.18
N LEU A 144 14.89 -21.40 1.07
CA LEU A 144 16.07 -21.03 1.85
C LEU A 144 17.30 -21.74 1.32
N ARG A 145 18.45 -21.07 1.42
CA ARG A 145 19.72 -21.66 1.04
C ARG A 145 20.19 -22.58 2.17
N ASP A 146 20.47 -23.82 1.82
CA ASP A 146 21.14 -24.79 2.69
C ASP A 146 22.60 -24.37 2.93
N GLY A 147 23.04 -24.42 4.19
CA GLY A 147 24.35 -23.92 4.59
C GLY A 147 25.52 -24.82 4.17
N ALA A 148 25.28 -26.12 3.94
CA ALA A 148 26.32 -27.08 3.61
C ALA A 148 26.53 -27.22 2.09
N THR A 149 25.43 -27.26 1.35
CA THR A 149 25.41 -27.48 -0.12
C THR A 149 25.31 -26.18 -0.90
N GLY A 150 24.76 -25.12 -0.29
CA GLY A 150 24.43 -23.89 -0.98
C GLY A 150 23.21 -23.99 -1.90
N GLU A 151 22.48 -25.11 -1.91
CA GLU A 151 21.29 -25.29 -2.74
C GLU A 151 20.06 -24.61 -2.15
N LEU A 152 19.07 -24.29 -2.99
CA LEU A 152 17.79 -23.72 -2.57
C LEU A 152 16.81 -24.84 -2.19
N VAL A 153 16.46 -24.91 -0.92
CA VAL A 153 15.53 -25.88 -0.34
C VAL A 153 14.17 -25.20 -0.15
N PHE A 154 13.10 -25.90 -0.52
CA PHE A 154 11.74 -25.43 -0.31
C PHE A 154 11.35 -25.49 1.16
N GLU A 155 10.81 -24.39 1.69
CA GLU A 155 10.47 -24.28 3.13
C GLU A 155 8.99 -24.05 3.37
N ALA A 156 8.36 -23.15 2.61
CA ALA A 156 6.96 -22.81 2.83
C ALA A 156 6.28 -22.31 1.54
N ALA A 157 4.95 -22.43 1.50
CA ALA A 157 4.13 -21.86 0.46
C ALA A 157 2.73 -21.46 0.95
N THR A 158 2.10 -20.55 0.22
CA THR A 158 0.68 -20.24 0.33
C THR A 158 0.04 -20.10 -1.06
N GLY A 159 -1.26 -20.41 -1.17
CA GLY A 159 -2.02 -20.33 -2.42
C GLY A 159 -1.71 -21.43 -3.46
N LEU A 160 -0.95 -22.46 -3.07
CA LEU A 160 -0.65 -23.62 -3.92
C LEU A 160 -1.43 -24.87 -3.47
N PRO A 161 -1.90 -25.70 -4.42
CA PRO A 161 -2.59 -26.94 -4.09
C PRO A 161 -1.60 -28.01 -3.58
N GLY A 162 -1.78 -28.46 -2.33
CA GLY A 162 -1.06 -29.58 -1.72
C GLY A 162 0.32 -29.23 -1.14
N THR A 163 1.04 -30.26 -0.68
CA THR A 163 2.42 -30.19 -0.15
C THR A 163 3.50 -30.23 -1.24
N ALA A 164 3.12 -30.13 -2.51
CA ALA A 164 4.06 -30.22 -3.61
C ALA A 164 4.92 -28.96 -3.67
N ALA A 165 6.20 -29.09 -3.29
CA ALA A 165 7.21 -28.09 -3.54
C ALA A 165 7.20 -27.75 -5.05
N PRO A 166 6.99 -26.48 -5.44
CA PRO A 166 7.12 -26.11 -6.84
C PRO A 166 8.56 -26.40 -7.27
N GLN A 167 8.72 -27.02 -8.44
CA GLN A 167 10.05 -27.19 -9.03
C GLN A 167 10.69 -25.81 -9.17
N ALA A 168 11.90 -25.65 -8.62
CA ALA A 168 12.69 -24.43 -8.72
C ALA A 168 12.98 -24.14 -10.21
N GLY A 169 12.14 -23.32 -10.84
CA GLY A 169 12.20 -23.09 -12.29
C GLY A 169 10.83 -23.01 -13.01
N GLY A 170 9.72 -23.32 -12.33
CA GLY A 170 8.39 -23.25 -12.94
C GLY A 170 7.93 -21.81 -13.27
N ASN A 171 7.39 -21.60 -14.47
CA ASN A 171 6.88 -20.32 -14.99
C ASN A 171 5.64 -19.77 -14.24
N LEU A 172 5.19 -20.44 -13.16
CA LEU A 172 4.00 -20.07 -12.38
C LEU A 172 4.24 -18.96 -11.35
N LEU A 173 5.49 -18.76 -10.93
CA LEU A 173 5.89 -17.75 -9.94
C LEU A 173 7.05 -16.90 -10.49
N PRO A 174 6.79 -16.03 -11.47
CA PRO A 174 7.84 -15.34 -12.23
C PRO A 174 8.54 -14.23 -11.45
N ILE A 175 7.94 -13.76 -10.36
CA ILE A 175 8.51 -12.68 -9.55
C ILE A 175 9.41 -13.33 -8.51
N CYS A 176 10.70 -13.04 -8.56
CA CYS A 176 11.69 -13.46 -7.56
C CYS A 176 12.12 -12.27 -6.70
N ILE A 177 12.05 -12.45 -5.38
CA ILE A 177 12.51 -11.50 -4.38
C ILE A 177 13.64 -12.17 -3.59
N PRO A 178 14.90 -11.75 -3.80
CA PRO A 178 16.03 -12.35 -3.10
C PRO A 178 16.07 -11.92 -1.63
N LEU A 179 16.32 -12.86 -0.74
CA LEU A 179 16.55 -12.61 0.69
C LEU A 179 18.06 -12.60 0.94
N LYS A 180 18.61 -11.43 1.23
CA LYS A 180 20.05 -11.25 1.44
C LYS A 180 20.29 -10.32 2.62
N THR A 181 21.30 -10.65 3.41
CA THR A 181 21.93 -9.70 4.33
C THR A 181 23.23 -9.21 3.70
N ASP A 182 23.89 -8.21 4.30
CA ASP A 182 25.17 -7.71 3.79
C ASP A 182 26.25 -8.80 3.70
N LYS A 183 26.09 -9.88 4.47
CA LYS A 183 27.07 -10.96 4.58
C LYS A 183 26.78 -12.13 3.63
N VAL A 184 25.51 -12.52 3.47
CA VAL A 184 25.14 -13.79 2.80
C VAL A 184 23.77 -13.71 2.12
N ALA A 185 23.63 -14.43 0.99
CA ALA A 185 22.34 -14.71 0.37
C ALA A 185 21.62 -15.88 1.08
N MET A 186 20.54 -15.57 1.79
CA MET A 186 19.82 -16.49 2.67
C MET A 186 18.75 -17.32 1.95
N GLY A 187 18.21 -16.82 0.84
CA GLY A 187 17.13 -17.50 0.11
C GLY A 187 16.44 -16.60 -0.90
N GLU A 188 15.26 -17.01 -1.34
CA GLU A 188 14.39 -16.22 -2.21
C GLU A 188 12.91 -16.52 -1.97
N ILE A 189 12.08 -15.50 -2.14
CA ILE A 189 10.62 -15.62 -2.19
C ILE A 189 10.19 -15.51 -3.64
N ARG A 190 9.41 -16.47 -4.12
CA ARG A 190 8.78 -16.43 -5.44
C ARG A 190 7.30 -16.15 -5.33
N LEU A 191 6.79 -15.32 -6.24
CA LEU A 191 5.40 -14.84 -6.23
C LEU A 191 4.76 -14.96 -7.61
N GLY A 192 3.44 -15.13 -7.62
CA GLY A 192 2.66 -15.17 -8.85
C GLY A 192 1.17 -15.40 -8.63
N GLY A 193 0.51 -15.86 -9.69
CA GLY A 193 -0.93 -16.14 -9.69
C GLY A 193 -1.84 -14.94 -9.85
N ARG A 194 -1.33 -13.73 -10.11
CA ARG A 194 -2.15 -12.57 -10.54
C ARG A 194 -2.03 -12.33 -12.04
N LYS A 195 -3.03 -11.69 -12.67
CA LYS A 195 -3.03 -11.42 -14.12
C LYS A 195 -1.86 -10.54 -14.57
N ASN A 196 -1.49 -9.54 -13.77
CA ASN A 196 -0.39 -8.64 -14.07
C ASN A 196 0.90 -9.07 -13.35
N LEU A 197 1.90 -9.58 -14.05
CA LEU A 197 3.09 -10.16 -13.43
C LEU A 197 4.23 -9.14 -13.21
N THR A 198 4.05 -7.88 -13.61
CA THR A 198 5.02 -6.81 -13.35
C THR A 198 4.73 -6.12 -12.04
N LEU A 199 5.79 -5.81 -11.28
CA LEU A 199 5.72 -4.96 -10.10
C LEU A 199 5.90 -3.49 -10.51
N ASN A 200 5.05 -2.60 -10.02
CA ASN A 200 5.29 -1.15 -10.13
C ASN A 200 6.40 -0.68 -9.17
N GLU A 201 6.85 0.58 -9.27
CA GLU A 201 7.95 1.10 -8.44
C GLU A 201 7.67 1.04 -6.94
N ILE A 202 6.42 1.24 -6.53
CA ILE A 202 6.02 1.17 -5.13
C ILE A 202 6.10 -0.27 -4.63
N GLU A 203 5.60 -1.22 -5.42
CA GLU A 203 5.66 -2.66 -5.11
C GLU A 203 7.11 -3.17 -5.05
N LYS A 204 7.98 -2.71 -5.96
CA LYS A 204 9.42 -3.02 -5.93
C LYS A 204 10.07 -2.52 -4.65
N ARG A 205 9.80 -1.27 -4.25
CA ARG A 205 10.33 -0.69 -3.00
C ARG A 205 9.84 -1.45 -1.78
N MET A 206 8.54 -1.79 -1.74
CA MET A 206 7.96 -2.59 -0.67
C MET A 206 8.57 -3.99 -0.59
N ALA A 207 8.73 -4.66 -1.73
CA ALA A 207 9.40 -5.96 -1.84
C ALA A 207 10.83 -5.91 -1.29
N ALA A 208 11.59 -4.87 -1.62
CA ALA A 208 12.95 -4.68 -1.12
C ALA A 208 12.99 -4.50 0.41
N VAL A 209 12.08 -3.71 0.98
CA VAL A 209 11.99 -3.53 2.44
C VAL A 209 11.62 -4.83 3.15
N LEU A 210 10.60 -5.55 2.66
CA LEU A 210 10.21 -6.85 3.20
C LEU A 210 11.36 -7.86 3.12
N ALA A 211 12.06 -7.92 1.99
CA ALA A 211 13.19 -8.83 1.80
C ALA A 211 14.30 -8.59 2.83
N GLY A 212 14.64 -7.33 3.09
CA GLY A 212 15.62 -6.96 4.12
C GLY A 212 15.16 -7.37 5.53
N GLN A 213 13.92 -7.04 5.89
CA GLN A 213 13.35 -7.41 7.20
C GLN A 213 13.31 -8.92 7.41
N PHE A 214 12.90 -9.68 6.40
CA PHE A 214 12.87 -11.13 6.44
C PHE A 214 14.26 -11.75 6.53
N ALA A 215 15.22 -11.26 5.74
CA ALA A 215 16.60 -11.74 5.80
C ALA A 215 17.21 -11.54 7.19
N LEU A 216 16.96 -10.40 7.84
CA LEU A 216 17.39 -10.14 9.21
C LEU A 216 16.70 -11.05 10.24
N ALA A 217 15.39 -11.28 10.09
CA ALA A 217 14.66 -12.19 10.97
C ALA A 217 15.16 -13.64 10.85
N LEU A 218 15.46 -14.10 9.63
CA LEU A 218 16.07 -15.40 9.37
C LEU A 218 17.47 -15.50 9.97
N GLU A 219 18.31 -14.48 9.80
CA GLU A 219 19.66 -14.43 10.40
C GLU A 219 19.56 -14.58 11.92
N ARG A 220 18.64 -13.84 12.55
CA ARG A 220 18.42 -13.90 13.98
C ARG A 220 18.04 -15.31 14.45
N ILE A 221 17.07 -15.98 13.81
CA ILE A 221 16.66 -17.33 14.21
C ILE A 221 17.81 -18.32 14.03
N ARG A 222 18.54 -18.27 12.91
CA ARG A 222 19.71 -19.12 12.68
C ARG A 222 20.80 -18.92 13.73
N LEU A 223 21.04 -17.67 14.15
CA LEU A 223 22.00 -17.36 15.22
C LEU A 223 21.57 -17.96 16.56
N TYR A 224 20.28 -17.87 16.93
CA TYR A 224 19.78 -18.50 18.15
C TYR A 224 19.92 -20.02 18.13
N GLN A 225 19.57 -20.67 17.02
CA GLN A 225 19.74 -22.12 16.86
C GLN A 225 21.21 -22.54 17.01
N THR A 226 22.13 -21.81 16.37
CA THR A 226 23.57 -22.06 16.48
C THR A 226 24.09 -21.89 17.92
N LEU A 227 23.58 -20.88 18.63
CA LEU A 227 23.93 -20.64 20.04
C LEU A 227 23.41 -21.76 20.95
N GLU A 228 22.18 -22.23 20.73
CA GLU A 228 21.60 -23.35 21.47
C GLU A 228 22.38 -24.65 21.22
N GLU A 229 22.67 -24.98 19.96
CA GLU A 229 23.47 -26.16 19.60
C GLU A 229 24.84 -26.14 20.28
N ARG A 230 25.54 -24.99 20.24
CA ARG A 230 26.87 -24.83 20.85
C ARG A 230 26.83 -24.82 22.37
N SER A 231 25.76 -24.29 22.96
CA SER A 231 25.55 -24.29 24.42
C SER A 231 25.15 -25.67 24.95
N GLN A 232 24.56 -26.53 24.11
CA GLN A 232 24.22 -27.91 24.46
C GLN A 232 25.41 -28.86 24.29
N THR A 233 26.42 -28.51 23.50
CA THR A 233 27.71 -29.21 23.46
C THR A 233 28.67 -28.71 24.55
N ASP A 234 28.46 -29.12 25.80
CA ASP A 234 29.50 -28.96 26.84
C ASP A 234 30.54 -30.07 26.68
N GLY A 235 31.70 -29.69 26.14
CA GLY A 235 32.81 -30.55 25.78
C GLY A 235 33.71 -30.98 26.94
N LEU A 236 33.35 -30.81 28.22
CA LEU A 236 34.25 -31.25 29.30
C LEU A 236 33.62 -31.80 30.60
N THR A 237 32.29 -31.94 30.76
CA THR A 237 31.75 -32.37 32.07
C THR A 237 30.69 -33.47 32.10
N GLY A 238 30.19 -33.98 30.97
CA GLY A 238 29.40 -35.22 30.94
C GLY A 238 28.13 -35.25 31.81
N LEU A 239 27.58 -34.09 32.21
CA LEU A 239 26.36 -34.02 33.02
C LEU A 239 25.34 -33.08 32.36
N PHE A 240 24.09 -33.55 32.32
CA PHE A 240 22.93 -32.76 31.91
C PHE A 240 22.61 -31.70 32.97
N ASN A 241 22.45 -30.44 32.58
CA ASN A 241 21.82 -29.46 33.46
C ASN A 241 20.36 -29.85 33.68
N VAL A 242 20.02 -30.01 34.95
CA VAL A 242 18.71 -30.46 35.41
C VAL A 242 17.71 -29.31 35.28
N ARG A 243 16.69 -29.58 34.44
CA ARG A 243 15.37 -28.96 34.24
C ARG A 243 15.09 -27.58 34.84
#